data_AF-A0A0D2J7E2-F1
#
_entry.id   AF-A0A0D2J7E2-F1
#
_cell.length_a   1.000
_cell.length_b   1.000
_cell.length_c   1.000
_cell.angle_alpha   90.00
_cell.angle_beta   90.00
_cell.angle_gamma   90.00
#
_symmetry.space_group_name_H-M   'P 1'
#
loop_
_entity.id
_entity.type
_entity.pdbx_description
1 polymer ?
#
loop_
_entity_poly.entity_id
_entity_poly.type
_entity_poly.pdbx_seq_one_letter_code
_entity_poly.pdbx_strand_id
1 'polypeptide(L)'
;MATLKLDGTVPVPKTVKSLIERLWWRNLADPTTISGLLSLVYARPVDDELLLQRILAATEHPGAIDAFASIVLSPKTKASFDDNLRRLACPVLLCYGQADPWVVPMWGQRFKRAVPHAAYYELAEVGHCPHHEAPIAVNRVLTSWVTAVEERLAAQASGGGGGGGSGSINNSSLNGSSGGSAAQGGSSSSSSSGSRGSSGDDDPLLVHGELRVGESMRVAEARGGEVVVTHVAGAPRNVFERADAALFALRRRLSTALGGRAAAPV
;
A
#
# COMPACT_ATOMS: atom_id res chain seq x y z
N MET A 1 -9.48 -37.19 26.82
CA MET A 1 -8.35 -36.24 26.76
C MET A 1 -8.83 -34.97 26.09
N ALA A 2 -8.75 -33.81 26.76
CA ALA A 2 -9.10 -32.53 26.14
C ALA A 2 -8.03 -32.21 25.07
N THR A 3 -8.45 -32.06 23.81
CA THR A 3 -7.57 -31.67 22.71
C THR A 3 -7.03 -30.27 23.00
N LEU A 4 -5.72 -30.15 23.17
CA LEU A 4 -5.06 -28.86 23.32
C LEU A 4 -5.29 -28.07 22.02
N LYS A 5 -6.09 -27.00 22.07
CA LYS A 5 -6.29 -26.12 20.92
C LYS A 5 -5.10 -25.16 20.82
N LEU A 6 -4.22 -25.42 19.87
CA LEU A 6 -3.11 -24.54 19.49
C LEU A 6 -3.56 -23.71 18.28
N ASP A 7 -4.51 -22.81 18.51
CA ASP A 7 -5.13 -21.98 17.46
C ASP A 7 -4.76 -20.49 17.58
N GLY A 8 -3.74 -20.18 18.39
CA GLY A 8 -3.29 -18.82 18.67
C GLY A 8 -4.12 -18.07 19.72
N THR A 9 -5.13 -18.70 20.33
CA THR A 9 -5.91 -18.08 21.40
C THR A 9 -5.07 -17.86 22.67
N VAL A 10 -5.31 -16.73 23.34
CA VAL A 10 -4.66 -16.35 24.59
C VAL A 10 -5.67 -16.36 25.76
N PRO A 11 -5.26 -16.74 26.99
CA PRO A 11 -3.91 -17.17 27.38
C PRO A 11 -3.57 -18.58 26.90
N VAL A 12 -2.31 -18.80 26.52
CA VAL A 12 -1.85 -20.10 26.01
C VAL A 12 -1.79 -21.12 27.15
N PRO A 13 -2.14 -22.40 26.92
CA PRO A 13 -2.06 -23.43 27.95
C PRO A 13 -0.68 -23.46 28.64
N LYS A 14 -0.66 -23.53 29.98
CA LYS A 14 0.56 -23.39 30.80
C LYS A 14 1.72 -24.30 30.36
N THR A 15 1.42 -25.54 29.97
CA THR A 15 2.41 -26.51 29.50
C THR A 15 3.09 -26.08 28.19
N VAL A 16 2.30 -25.54 27.26
CA VAL A 16 2.79 -25.00 25.98
C VAL A 16 3.57 -23.71 26.19
N LYS A 17 3.03 -22.81 27.03
CA LYS A 17 3.69 -21.57 27.42
C LYS A 17 5.08 -21.85 28.00
N SER A 18 5.19 -22.81 28.92
CA SER A 18 6.47 -23.22 29.51
C SER A 18 7.44 -23.83 28.48
N LEU A 19 6.94 -24.59 27.50
CA LEU A 19 7.76 -25.15 26.43
C LEU A 19 8.31 -24.06 25.50
N ILE A 20 7.44 -23.15 25.04
CA ILE A 20 7.83 -22.00 24.20
C ILE A 20 8.81 -21.11 24.94
N GLU A 21 8.57 -20.87 26.22
CA GLU A 21 9.47 -20.07 27.06
C GLU A 21 10.89 -20.66 27.08
N ARG A 22 10.99 -21.96 27.35
CA ARG A 22 12.27 -22.67 27.49
C ARG A 22 13.02 -22.83 26.17
N LEU A 23 12.31 -23.10 25.07
CA LEU A 23 12.95 -23.43 23.80
C LEU A 23 13.27 -22.21 22.94
N TRP A 24 12.42 -21.17 22.98
CA TRP A 24 12.52 -20.03 22.05
C TRP A 24 12.59 -18.69 22.77
N TRP A 25 11.65 -18.41 23.67
CA TRP A 25 11.47 -17.07 24.22
C TRP A 25 12.71 -16.51 24.91
N ARG A 26 13.37 -17.31 25.77
CA ARG A 26 14.55 -16.85 26.51
C ARG A 26 15.71 -16.45 25.60
N ASN A 27 15.85 -17.10 24.45
CA ASN A 27 16.87 -16.73 23.47
C ASN A 27 16.43 -15.51 22.66
N LEU A 28 15.17 -15.45 22.23
CA LEU A 28 14.65 -14.30 21.47
C LEU A 28 14.55 -13.00 22.29
N ALA A 29 14.40 -13.12 23.60
CA ALA A 29 14.38 -12.00 24.55
C ALA A 29 15.78 -11.65 25.10
N ASP A 30 16.84 -12.34 24.65
CA ASP A 30 18.22 -12.03 25.05
C ASP A 30 18.71 -10.76 24.31
N PRO A 31 19.32 -9.78 25.01
CA PRO A 31 19.79 -8.54 24.39
C PRO A 31 20.77 -8.75 23.22
N THR A 32 21.67 -9.73 23.32
CA THR A 32 22.64 -10.03 22.26
C THR A 32 21.94 -10.54 21.01
N THR A 33 20.94 -11.41 21.21
CA THR A 33 20.12 -11.95 20.12
C THR A 33 19.28 -10.85 19.47
N ILE A 34 18.66 -9.97 20.25
CA ILE A 34 17.89 -8.82 19.74
C ILE A 34 18.78 -7.91 18.89
N SER A 35 19.95 -7.52 19.39
CA SER A 35 20.90 -6.69 18.63
C SER A 35 21.36 -7.37 17.33
N GLY A 36 21.59 -8.68 17.38
CA GLY A 36 21.87 -9.48 16.19
C GLY A 36 20.74 -9.44 15.18
N LEU A 37 19.48 -9.63 15.61
CA LEU A 37 18.31 -9.56 14.74
C LEU A 37 18.11 -8.18 14.13
N LEU A 38 18.33 -7.10 14.90
CA LEU A 38 18.25 -5.73 14.39
C LEU A 38 19.23 -5.50 13.24
N SER A 39 20.45 -6.05 13.33
CA SER A 39 21.44 -5.94 12.25
C SER A 39 21.04 -6.66 10.95
N LEU A 40 20.08 -7.60 11.02
CA LEU A 40 19.58 -8.34 9.87
C LEU A 40 18.40 -7.68 9.18
N VAL A 41 17.80 -6.63 9.76
CA VAL A 41 16.55 -6.02 9.23
C VAL A 41 16.71 -4.56 8.86
N TYR A 42 17.65 -3.84 9.47
CA TYR A 42 17.92 -2.44 9.14
C TYR A 42 18.94 -2.35 8.00
N ALA A 43 18.79 -1.34 7.13
CA ALA A 43 19.74 -1.11 6.04
C ALA A 43 21.10 -0.61 6.54
N ARG A 44 21.12 0.03 7.70
CA ARG A 44 22.34 0.52 8.36
C ARG A 44 22.44 -0.05 9.78
N PRO A 45 23.66 -0.23 10.31
CA PRO A 45 23.85 -0.65 11.69
C PRO A 45 23.07 0.26 12.65
N VAL A 46 22.36 -0.37 13.59
CA VAL A 46 21.59 0.33 14.61
C VAL A 46 22.43 0.42 15.87
N ASP A 47 22.89 1.63 16.18
CA ASP A 47 23.52 1.98 17.46
C ASP A 47 22.55 2.85 18.27
N ASP A 48 21.45 2.24 18.73
CA ASP A 48 20.37 2.91 19.44
C ASP A 48 19.99 2.13 20.70
N GLU A 49 20.63 2.50 21.80
CA GLU A 49 20.42 1.87 23.11
C GLU A 49 18.98 2.05 23.61
N LEU A 50 18.34 3.18 23.31
CA LEU A 50 16.95 3.42 23.69
C LEU A 50 16.00 2.49 22.93
N LEU A 51 16.26 2.22 21.64
CA LEU A 51 15.52 1.21 20.89
C LEU A 51 15.65 -0.16 21.55
N LEU A 52 16.88 -0.59 21.86
CA LEU A 52 17.12 -1.89 22.49
C LEU A 52 16.36 -2.02 23.82
N GLN A 53 16.43 -1.00 24.68
CA GLN A 53 15.71 -0.96 25.95
C GLN A 53 14.19 -1.06 25.77
N ARG A 54 13.63 -0.38 24.76
CA ARG A 54 12.19 -0.45 24.47
C ARG A 54 11.75 -1.83 23.99
N ILE A 55 12.57 -2.51 23.19
CA ILE A 55 12.30 -3.88 22.76
C ILE A 55 12.37 -4.82 23.97
N LEU A 56 13.41 -4.71 24.80
CA LEU A 56 13.56 -5.51 26.01
C LEU A 56 12.38 -5.32 26.97
N ALA A 57 11.98 -4.08 27.23
CA ALA A 57 10.81 -3.79 28.06
C ALA A 57 9.52 -4.44 27.54
N ALA A 58 9.34 -4.52 26.20
CA ALA A 58 8.22 -5.23 25.60
C ALA A 58 8.30 -6.76 25.86
N THR A 59 9.50 -7.34 25.89
CA THR A 59 9.70 -8.77 26.21
C THR A 59 9.49 -9.10 27.69
N GLU A 60 9.61 -8.13 28.59
CA GLU A 60 9.38 -8.30 30.02
C GLU A 60 7.89 -8.25 30.40
N HIS A 61 7.03 -7.80 29.48
CA HIS A 61 5.60 -7.67 29.74
C HIS A 61 4.97 -9.04 30.10
N PRO A 62 4.08 -9.14 31.11
CA PRO A 62 3.50 -10.43 31.54
C PRO A 62 2.78 -11.23 30.44
N GLY A 63 2.24 -10.52 29.44
CA GLY A 63 1.59 -11.08 28.26
C GLY A 63 2.50 -11.33 27.06
N ALA A 64 3.81 -11.07 27.13
CA ALA A 64 4.70 -11.11 25.97
C ALA A 64 4.82 -12.50 25.36
N ILE A 65 4.97 -13.55 26.19
CA ILE A 65 5.01 -14.94 25.72
C ILE A 65 3.66 -15.34 25.11
N ASP A 66 2.54 -14.91 25.68
CA ASP A 66 1.21 -15.21 25.13
C ASP A 66 1.03 -14.54 23.76
N ALA A 67 1.46 -13.29 23.61
CA ALA A 67 1.45 -12.59 22.33
C ALA A 67 2.36 -13.28 21.30
N PHE A 68 3.60 -13.63 21.66
CA PHE A 68 4.50 -14.36 20.77
C PHE A 68 3.96 -15.74 20.37
N ALA A 69 3.47 -16.50 21.34
CA ALA A 69 2.87 -17.81 21.10
C ALA A 69 1.61 -17.69 20.24
N SER A 70 0.82 -16.62 20.37
CA SER A 70 -0.34 -16.38 19.50
C SER A 70 0.08 -16.30 18.02
N ILE A 71 1.19 -15.63 17.72
CA ILE A 71 1.71 -15.50 16.35
C ILE A 71 2.21 -16.84 15.83
N VAL A 72 3.04 -17.54 16.61
CA VAL A 72 3.68 -18.79 16.16
C VAL A 72 2.70 -19.96 16.06
N LEU A 73 1.68 -19.99 16.92
CA LEU A 73 0.66 -21.04 16.96
C LEU A 73 -0.58 -20.69 16.13
N SER A 74 -0.66 -19.50 15.55
CA SER A 74 -1.80 -19.12 14.70
C SER A 74 -1.88 -20.05 13.49
N PRO A 75 -3.06 -20.65 13.22
CA PRO A 75 -3.23 -21.51 12.06
C PRO A 75 -3.13 -20.68 10.79
N LYS A 76 -2.61 -21.29 9.72
CA LYS A 76 -2.61 -20.66 8.40
C LYS A 76 -4.05 -20.35 7.97
N THR A 77 -4.25 -19.17 7.38
CA THR A 77 -5.55 -18.78 6.84
C THR A 77 -5.95 -19.69 5.67
N LYS A 78 -7.24 -19.99 5.56
CA LYS A 78 -7.79 -20.73 4.39
C LYS A 78 -7.66 -19.92 3.09
N ALA A 79 -7.75 -18.60 3.19
CA ALA A 79 -7.55 -17.70 2.06
C ALA A 79 -6.05 -17.52 1.80
N SER A 80 -5.65 -17.63 0.54
CA SER A 80 -4.30 -17.29 0.11
C SER A 80 -4.08 -15.78 0.11
N PHE A 81 -2.82 -15.35 0.03
CA PHE A 81 -2.46 -13.95 -0.17
C PHE A 81 -3.20 -13.35 -1.37
N ASP A 82 -3.17 -14.03 -2.53
CA ASP A 82 -3.84 -13.57 -3.75
C ASP A 82 -5.38 -13.55 -3.61
N ASP A 83 -5.98 -14.44 -2.80
CA ASP A 83 -7.43 -14.38 -2.49
C ASP A 83 -7.79 -13.16 -1.66
N ASN A 84 -6.94 -12.78 -0.70
CA ASN A 84 -7.16 -11.60 0.13
C ASN A 84 -7.00 -10.32 -0.69
N LEU A 85 -5.98 -10.23 -1.56
CA LEU A 85 -5.76 -9.06 -2.42
C LEU A 85 -6.96 -8.79 -3.34
N ARG A 86 -7.57 -9.84 -3.88
CA ARG A 86 -8.79 -9.74 -4.72
C ARG A 86 -10.01 -9.18 -4.01
N ARG A 87 -10.02 -9.15 -2.67
CA ARG A 87 -11.14 -8.65 -1.86
C ARG A 87 -10.96 -7.21 -1.42
N LEU A 88 -9.82 -6.59 -1.72
CA LEU A 88 -9.55 -5.21 -1.34
C LEU A 88 -10.41 -4.26 -2.18
N ALA A 89 -11.27 -3.51 -1.51
CA ALA A 89 -12.18 -2.54 -2.11
C ALA A 89 -11.96 -1.12 -1.54
N CYS A 90 -10.76 -0.86 -1.04
CA CYS A 90 -10.35 0.45 -0.52
C CYS A 90 -9.08 0.93 -1.22
N PRO A 91 -8.79 2.24 -1.19
CA PRO A 91 -7.47 2.75 -1.55
C PRO A 91 -6.39 2.08 -0.69
N VAL A 92 -5.25 1.78 -1.30
CA VAL A 92 -4.12 1.11 -0.62
C VAL A 92 -2.83 1.89 -0.85
N LEU A 93 -2.05 2.04 0.20
CA LEU A 93 -0.69 2.56 0.16
C LEU A 93 0.30 1.45 0.53
N LEU A 94 1.29 1.24 -0.32
CA LEU A 94 2.49 0.46 -0.04
C LEU A 94 3.66 1.43 0.15
N CYS A 95 4.32 1.38 1.30
CA CYS A 95 5.50 2.18 1.61
C CYS A 95 6.59 1.24 2.11
N TYR A 96 7.60 0.99 1.28
CA TYR A 96 8.62 -0.04 1.50
C TYR A 96 10.01 0.58 1.64
N GLY A 97 10.84 0.00 2.49
CA GLY A 97 12.28 0.18 2.36
C GLY A 97 12.78 -0.58 1.13
N GLN A 98 13.53 0.08 0.26
CA GLN A 98 14.09 -0.54 -0.94
C GLN A 98 15.11 -1.64 -0.61
N ALA A 99 15.77 -1.52 0.54
CA ALA A 99 16.78 -2.46 1.02
C ALA A 99 16.22 -3.46 2.06
N ASP A 100 14.90 -3.59 2.19
CA ASP A 100 14.27 -4.57 3.10
C ASP A 100 14.73 -6.00 2.76
N PRO A 101 15.44 -6.70 3.68
CA PRO A 101 15.92 -8.06 3.44
C PRO A 101 14.90 -9.15 3.81
N TRP A 102 13.83 -8.80 4.52
CA TRP A 102 12.82 -9.72 5.06
C TRP A 102 11.56 -9.74 4.19
N VAL A 103 10.96 -8.58 3.95
CA VAL A 103 9.82 -8.42 3.04
C VAL A 103 10.30 -7.69 1.81
N VAL A 104 11.19 -8.37 1.07
CA VAL A 104 11.86 -7.81 -0.11
C VAL A 104 10.86 -7.13 -1.07
N PRO A 105 11.26 -6.04 -1.76
CA PRO A 105 10.37 -5.28 -2.65
C PRO A 105 9.60 -6.10 -3.70
N MET A 106 10.12 -7.27 -4.09
CA MET A 106 9.40 -8.22 -4.94
C MET A 106 7.97 -8.51 -4.46
N TRP A 107 7.73 -8.58 -3.14
CA TRP A 107 6.39 -8.79 -2.57
C TRP A 107 5.47 -7.58 -2.79
N GLY A 108 5.99 -6.36 -2.62
CA GLY A 108 5.27 -5.13 -2.94
C GLY A 108 4.93 -5.02 -4.42
N GLN A 109 5.86 -5.40 -5.31
CA GLN A 109 5.59 -5.48 -6.75
C GLN A 109 4.51 -6.52 -7.08
N ARG A 110 4.52 -7.68 -6.43
CA ARG A 110 3.47 -8.69 -6.59
C ARG A 110 2.11 -8.17 -6.13
N PHE A 111 2.09 -7.46 -5.00
CA PHE A 111 0.89 -6.76 -4.53
C PHE A 111 0.39 -5.78 -5.59
N LYS A 112 1.25 -4.86 -6.07
CA LYS A 112 0.90 -3.85 -7.08
C LYS A 112 0.39 -4.47 -8.40
N ARG A 113 0.93 -5.63 -8.82
CA ARG A 113 0.41 -6.36 -9.99
C ARG A 113 -1.01 -6.91 -9.78
N ALA A 114 -1.33 -7.33 -8.56
CA ALA A 114 -2.64 -7.86 -8.21
C ALA A 114 -3.66 -6.75 -7.85
N VAL A 115 -3.17 -5.61 -7.40
CA VAL A 115 -3.96 -4.45 -6.94
C VAL A 115 -3.42 -3.20 -7.65
N PRO A 116 -3.77 -2.98 -8.94
CA PRO A 116 -3.20 -1.91 -9.76
C PRO A 116 -3.45 -0.50 -9.20
N HIS A 117 -4.52 -0.31 -8.43
CA HIS A 117 -4.86 0.96 -7.79
C HIS A 117 -4.03 1.31 -6.55
N ALA A 118 -3.26 0.37 -6.00
CA ALA A 118 -2.44 0.62 -4.83
C ALA A 118 -1.32 1.63 -5.15
N ALA A 119 -1.19 2.72 -4.41
CA ALA A 119 0.00 3.57 -4.50
C ALA A 119 1.20 2.82 -3.94
N TYR A 120 2.37 2.88 -4.60
CA TYR A 120 3.53 2.12 -4.17
C TYR A 120 4.79 2.97 -4.15
N TYR A 121 5.33 3.23 -2.96
CA TYR A 121 6.55 3.99 -2.74
C TYR A 121 7.66 3.10 -2.20
N GLU A 122 8.87 3.29 -2.73
CA GLU A 122 10.09 2.72 -2.20
C GLU A 122 11.00 3.83 -1.68
N LEU A 123 11.60 3.61 -0.50
CA LEU A 123 12.54 4.51 0.15
C LEU A 123 13.95 3.95 -0.03
N ALA A 124 14.81 4.69 -0.73
CA ALA A 124 16.19 4.28 -1.00
C ALA A 124 17.00 4.15 0.30
N GLU A 125 17.88 3.15 0.36
CA GLU A 125 18.77 2.89 1.52
C GLU A 125 18.05 2.70 2.87
N VAL A 126 16.79 2.29 2.82
CA VAL A 126 15.94 1.99 3.98
C VAL A 126 15.61 0.50 4.02
N GLY A 127 15.71 -0.12 5.19
CA GLY A 127 15.46 -1.54 5.42
C GLY A 127 14.02 -1.87 5.79
N HIS A 128 13.85 -2.90 6.62
CA HIS A 128 12.56 -3.48 6.99
C HIS A 128 11.70 -2.56 7.86
N CYS A 129 12.30 -1.60 8.54
CA CYS A 129 11.63 -0.74 9.50
C CYS A 129 11.60 0.71 8.99
N PRO A 130 10.93 1.01 7.85
CA PRO A 130 11.02 2.32 7.22
C PRO A 130 10.52 3.45 8.11
N HIS A 131 9.52 3.18 8.94
CA HIS A 131 8.98 4.14 9.92
C HIS A 131 9.97 4.50 11.03
N HIS A 132 10.98 3.67 11.29
CA HIS A 132 12.03 3.96 12.26
C HIS A 132 13.31 4.47 11.59
N GLU A 133 13.64 3.95 10.41
CA GLU A 133 14.85 4.32 9.66
C GLU A 133 14.73 5.67 8.95
N ALA A 134 13.54 6.01 8.45
CA ALA A 134 13.25 7.22 7.69
C ALA A 134 11.87 7.81 8.08
N PRO A 135 11.68 8.19 9.36
CA PRO A 135 10.39 8.61 9.89
C PRO A 135 9.82 9.84 9.18
N ILE A 136 10.65 10.81 8.77
CA ILE A 136 10.15 12.03 8.11
C ILE A 136 9.67 11.67 6.69
N ALA A 137 10.43 10.88 5.94
CA ALA A 137 10.05 10.40 4.62
C ALA A 137 8.75 9.59 4.66
N VAL A 138 8.63 8.65 5.61
CA VAL A 138 7.41 7.86 5.79
C VAL A 138 6.21 8.74 6.14
N ASN A 139 6.37 9.67 7.10
CA ASN A 139 5.29 10.56 7.50
C ASN A 139 4.84 11.48 6.34
N ARG A 140 5.78 11.93 5.51
CA ARG A 140 5.47 12.73 4.32
C ARG A 140 4.65 11.94 3.30
N VAL A 141 5.07 10.73 2.95
CA VAL A 141 4.32 9.83 2.06
C VAL A 141 2.93 9.54 2.61
N LEU A 142 2.85 9.17 3.89
CA LEU A 142 1.59 8.80 4.53
C LEU A 142 0.63 9.98 4.56
N THR A 143 1.08 11.16 5.01
CA THR A 143 0.23 12.35 5.14
C THR A 143 -0.25 12.81 3.76
N SER A 144 0.66 12.91 2.78
CA SER A 144 0.30 13.29 1.42
C SER A 144 -0.73 12.35 0.80
N TRP A 145 -0.58 11.05 1.01
CA TRP A 145 -1.52 10.06 0.50
C TRP A 145 -2.88 10.11 1.21
N VAL A 146 -2.89 10.23 2.54
CA VAL A 146 -4.15 10.36 3.31
C VAL A 146 -4.92 11.60 2.89
N THR A 147 -4.27 12.75 2.77
CA THR A 147 -4.91 13.99 2.29
C THR A 147 -5.53 13.79 0.90
N ALA A 148 -4.79 13.17 -0.03
CA ALA A 148 -5.33 12.91 -1.37
C ALA A 148 -6.54 11.96 -1.36
N VAL A 149 -6.56 10.97 -0.46
CA VAL A 149 -7.72 10.07 -0.27
C VAL A 149 -8.92 10.84 0.27
N GLU A 150 -8.73 11.65 1.31
CA GLU A 150 -9.79 12.44 1.93
C GLU A 150 -10.40 13.44 0.96
N GLU A 151 -9.57 14.16 0.19
CA GLU A 151 -10.02 15.10 -0.85
C GLU A 151 -10.85 14.39 -1.93
N ARG A 152 -10.42 13.21 -2.39
CA ARG A 152 -11.17 12.42 -3.37
C ARG A 152 -12.52 11.95 -2.83
N LEU A 153 -12.56 11.45 -1.59
CA LEU A 153 -13.80 11.02 -0.96
C LEU A 153 -14.77 12.19 -0.76
N ALA A 154 -14.27 13.38 -0.39
CA ALA A 154 -15.08 14.60 -0.28
C ALA A 154 -15.64 15.07 -1.64
N ALA A 155 -14.84 14.97 -2.71
CA ALA A 155 -15.28 15.28 -4.07
C ALA A 155 -16.38 14.33 -4.57
N GLN A 156 -16.28 13.03 -4.24
CA GLN A 156 -17.31 12.04 -4.58
C GLN A 156 -18.61 12.28 -3.82
N ALA A 157 -18.53 12.64 -2.54
CA ALA A 157 -19.70 12.96 -1.71
C ALA A 157 -20.44 14.21 -2.20
N SER A 158 -19.71 15.23 -2.69
CA SER A 158 -20.30 16.47 -3.22
C SER A 158 -20.82 16.35 -4.66
N GLY A 159 -20.27 15.44 -5.47
CA GLY A 159 -20.71 15.17 -6.84
C GLY A 159 -21.95 14.27 -6.98
N GLY A 160 -22.39 13.58 -5.91
CA GLY A 160 -23.49 12.61 -5.94
C GLY A 160 -24.92 13.17 -5.86
N GLY A 161 -25.11 14.50 -5.87
CA GLY A 161 -26.41 15.16 -5.63
C GLY A 161 -27.16 15.71 -6.86
N GLY A 162 -26.66 15.52 -8.09
CA GLY A 162 -27.20 16.19 -9.28
C GLY A 162 -27.84 15.25 -10.31
N GLY A 163 -28.99 14.66 -10.00
CA GLY A 163 -29.66 13.71 -10.91
C GLY A 163 -31.17 13.60 -10.74
N GLY A 164 -31.85 14.68 -10.32
CA GLY A 164 -33.32 14.77 -10.27
C GLY A 164 -33.86 15.51 -11.48
N GLY A 165 -33.85 14.86 -12.65
CA GLY A 165 -34.59 15.35 -13.82
C GLY A 165 -36.09 15.20 -13.60
N SER A 166 -36.79 16.32 -13.42
CA SER A 166 -38.25 16.37 -13.55
C SER A 166 -38.68 17.67 -14.24
N GLY A 167 -38.86 17.56 -15.56
CA GLY A 167 -40.10 17.95 -16.21
C GLY A 167 -40.43 19.44 -16.41
N SER A 168 -40.36 19.83 -17.70
CA SER A 168 -41.29 20.74 -18.40
C SER A 168 -41.14 22.24 -18.06
N ILE A 169 -41.13 23.20 -19.00
CA ILE A 169 -42.09 23.43 -20.09
C ILE A 169 -41.41 24.24 -21.19
N ASN A 170 -41.63 23.84 -22.46
CA ASN A 170 -41.46 24.70 -23.63
C ASN A 170 -42.60 25.73 -23.69
N ASN A 171 -42.32 27.00 -24.00
CA ASN A 171 -43.08 27.66 -25.06
C ASN A 171 -42.29 28.78 -25.74
N SER A 172 -42.49 28.77 -27.05
CA SER A 172 -42.03 29.63 -28.13
C SER A 172 -42.42 31.12 -28.05
N SER A 173 -41.72 31.86 -28.91
CA SER A 173 -42.09 33.15 -29.53
C SER A 173 -41.71 34.42 -28.76
N LEU A 174 -40.80 35.21 -29.33
CA LEU A 174 -41.17 36.45 -30.03
C LEU A 174 -40.01 36.96 -30.91
N ASN A 175 -40.42 37.35 -32.11
CA ASN A 175 -39.66 37.99 -33.18
C ASN A 175 -39.33 39.45 -32.82
N GLY A 176 -38.21 39.99 -33.32
CA GLY A 176 -37.85 41.40 -33.10
C GLY A 176 -36.49 41.79 -33.69
N SER A 177 -36.50 42.19 -34.95
CA SER A 177 -35.40 42.79 -35.71
C SER A 177 -34.86 44.10 -35.11
N SER A 178 -33.53 44.34 -35.16
CA SER A 178 -32.91 45.49 -35.88
C SER A 178 -31.42 45.68 -35.56
N GLY A 179 -30.62 45.87 -36.63
CA GLY A 179 -29.61 46.93 -36.72
C GLY A 179 -28.21 46.72 -36.13
N GLY A 180 -27.18 46.91 -36.96
CA GLY A 180 -25.94 47.56 -36.52
C GLY A 180 -24.62 46.83 -36.80
N SER A 181 -23.89 47.34 -37.79
CA SER A 181 -22.52 47.01 -38.18
C SER A 181 -21.49 47.03 -37.04
N ALA A 182 -20.47 46.18 -37.11
CA ALA A 182 -19.04 46.57 -37.12
C ALA A 182 -18.11 45.35 -37.11
N ALA A 183 -16.96 45.56 -37.74
CA ALA A 183 -15.89 44.61 -38.00
C ALA A 183 -15.20 44.05 -36.75
N GLN A 184 -14.69 42.82 -36.85
CA GLN A 184 -13.26 42.52 -36.67
C GLN A 184 -12.98 41.04 -37.00
N GLY A 185 -12.00 40.82 -37.87
CA GLY A 185 -11.44 39.50 -38.14
C GLY A 185 -10.57 39.06 -36.97
N GLY A 186 -10.89 37.89 -36.42
CA GLY A 186 -10.09 37.17 -35.44
C GLY A 186 -9.83 35.77 -35.96
N SER A 187 -8.56 35.43 -36.09
CA SER A 187 -8.04 34.15 -36.56
C SER A 187 -8.53 32.98 -35.69
N SER A 188 -9.24 32.05 -36.33
CA SER A 188 -9.61 30.75 -35.78
C SER A 188 -8.38 29.87 -35.63
N SER A 189 -7.91 29.64 -34.39
CA SER A 189 -7.08 28.49 -34.06
C SER A 189 -8.00 27.40 -33.51
N SER A 190 -8.11 26.33 -34.28
CA SER A 190 -8.82 25.11 -33.95
C SER A 190 -8.07 24.37 -32.85
N SER A 191 -8.50 24.50 -31.60
CA SER A 191 -8.15 23.55 -30.56
C SER A 191 -8.93 22.25 -30.82
N SER A 192 -8.25 21.32 -31.50
CA SER A 192 -8.67 19.94 -31.58
C SER A 192 -8.74 19.38 -30.16
N SER A 193 -9.96 19.16 -29.68
CA SER A 193 -10.23 18.31 -28.52
C SER A 193 -9.89 16.88 -28.91
N GLY A 194 -8.60 16.56 -28.87
CA GLY A 194 -8.11 15.19 -28.90
C GLY A 194 -8.71 14.46 -27.70
N SER A 195 -9.70 13.62 -27.98
CA SER A 195 -10.17 12.54 -27.11
C SER A 195 -8.97 11.80 -26.54
N ARG A 196 -8.56 12.15 -25.31
CA ARG A 196 -7.57 11.38 -24.56
C ARG A 196 -8.18 10.01 -24.33
N GLY A 197 -7.48 8.98 -24.81
CA GLY A 197 -7.85 7.60 -24.55
C GLY A 197 -7.97 7.37 -23.04
N SER A 198 -9.04 6.70 -22.64
CA SER A 198 -9.27 6.22 -21.27
C SER A 198 -8.05 5.40 -20.83
N SER A 199 -7.22 6.00 -19.99
CA SER A 199 -5.93 5.45 -19.56
C SER A 199 -5.95 5.27 -18.05
N GLY A 200 -6.63 4.25 -17.53
CA GLY A 200 -6.47 3.75 -16.15
C GLY A 200 -6.73 4.70 -14.96
N ASP A 201 -6.87 6.00 -15.18
CA ASP A 201 -7.04 7.04 -14.17
C ASP A 201 -8.50 7.14 -13.66
N ASP A 202 -9.42 6.41 -14.30
CA ASP A 202 -10.85 6.40 -13.97
C ASP A 202 -11.18 5.45 -12.81
N ASP A 203 -10.22 4.66 -12.31
CA ASP A 203 -10.44 3.78 -11.16
C ASP A 203 -10.73 4.62 -9.89
N PRO A 204 -11.90 4.47 -9.24
CA PRO A 204 -12.26 5.25 -8.06
C PRO A 204 -11.30 5.02 -6.87
N LEU A 205 -10.61 3.88 -6.81
CA LEU A 205 -9.69 3.50 -5.75
C LEU A 205 -8.23 3.92 -6.02
N LEU A 206 -7.91 4.33 -7.25
CA LEU A 206 -6.57 4.82 -7.60
C LEU A 206 -6.37 6.22 -6.99
N VAL A 207 -5.55 6.28 -5.93
CA VAL A 207 -5.18 7.53 -5.27
C VAL A 207 -3.67 7.58 -5.11
N HIS A 208 -3.07 8.66 -5.60
CA HIS A 208 -1.65 8.95 -5.49
C HIS A 208 -1.43 10.09 -4.48
N GLY A 209 -0.29 10.07 -3.79
CA GLY A 209 0.18 11.24 -3.05
C GLY A 209 0.79 12.27 -4.01
N GLU A 210 1.74 13.06 -3.51
CA GLU A 210 2.33 14.20 -4.23
C GLU A 210 3.12 13.82 -5.50
N LEU A 211 3.59 12.58 -5.60
CA LEU A 211 4.38 12.10 -6.74
C LEU A 211 3.53 11.29 -7.72
N ARG A 212 3.77 11.50 -9.02
CA ARG A 212 3.30 10.61 -10.08
C ARG A 212 4.17 9.35 -10.14
N VAL A 213 3.63 8.29 -10.75
CA VAL A 213 4.38 7.05 -10.97
C VAL A 213 5.65 7.35 -11.78
N GLY A 214 6.80 6.91 -11.27
CA GLY A 214 8.12 7.15 -11.84
C GLY A 214 8.84 8.38 -11.28
N GLU A 215 8.14 9.29 -10.59
CA GLU A 215 8.76 10.45 -9.97
C GLU A 215 9.41 10.09 -8.63
N SER A 216 10.36 10.93 -8.23
CA SER A 216 11.05 10.82 -6.95
C SER A 216 11.15 12.17 -6.26
N MET A 217 11.15 12.16 -4.94
CA MET A 217 11.48 13.31 -4.11
C MET A 217 12.61 12.98 -3.15
N ARG A 218 13.31 14.01 -2.72
CA ARG A 218 14.31 13.94 -1.65
C ARG A 218 13.68 14.47 -0.37
N VAL A 219 13.85 13.73 0.72
CA VAL A 219 13.36 14.12 2.04
C VAL A 219 14.52 14.11 3.02
N ALA A 220 14.76 15.26 3.64
CA ALA A 220 15.77 15.39 4.70
C ALA A 220 15.25 14.74 5.99
N GLU A 221 16.08 13.93 6.63
CA GLU A 221 15.84 13.26 7.90
C GLU A 221 16.50 14.00 9.07
N ALA A 222 15.97 13.83 10.28
CA ALA A 222 16.41 14.57 11.48
C ALA A 222 17.90 14.39 11.82
N ARG A 223 18.53 13.28 11.41
CA ARG A 223 19.96 12.97 11.64
C ARG A 223 20.87 13.46 10.50
N GLY A 224 20.40 14.39 9.66
CA GLY A 224 21.17 14.96 8.54
C GLY A 224 21.32 14.03 7.34
N GLY A 225 20.62 12.89 7.33
CA GLY A 225 20.51 12.02 6.17
C GLY A 225 19.47 12.54 5.19
N GLU A 226 19.55 12.10 3.93
CA GLU A 226 18.52 12.35 2.94
C GLU A 226 18.03 11.00 2.42
N VAL A 227 16.72 10.85 2.28
CA VAL A 227 16.09 9.66 1.72
C VAL A 227 15.42 10.02 0.42
N VAL A 228 15.74 9.28 -0.64
CA VAL A 228 15.03 9.36 -1.92
C VAL A 228 13.80 8.48 -1.84
N VAL A 229 12.63 9.10 -1.98
CA VAL A 229 11.35 8.40 -2.07
C VAL A 229 10.93 8.36 -3.53
N THR A 230 10.68 7.17 -4.06
CA THR A 230 10.25 6.98 -5.45
C THR A 230 8.87 6.34 -5.50
N HIS A 231 7.95 6.94 -6.26
CA HIS A 231 6.67 6.29 -6.59
C HIS A 231 6.90 5.29 -7.72
N VAL A 232 6.79 4.00 -7.44
CA VAL A 232 7.15 2.94 -8.38
C VAL A 232 5.92 2.31 -9.05
N ALA A 233 6.08 1.96 -10.32
CA ALA A 233 5.04 1.29 -11.11
C ALA A 233 4.81 -0.18 -10.69
N GLY A 234 5.71 -0.77 -9.90
CA GLY A 234 5.70 -2.20 -9.58
C GLY A 234 6.18 -3.11 -10.72
N ALA A 235 6.86 -2.55 -11.72
CA ALA A 235 7.44 -3.31 -12.83
C ALA A 235 8.63 -4.17 -12.37
N PRO A 236 8.77 -5.42 -12.86
CA PRO A 236 9.93 -6.27 -12.57
C PRO A 236 11.26 -5.68 -13.05
N ARG A 237 12.29 -5.72 -12.20
CA ARG A 237 13.62 -5.14 -12.46
C ARG A 237 14.67 -6.19 -12.77
N ASN A 238 14.63 -7.34 -12.10
CA ASN A 238 15.61 -8.41 -12.25
C ASN A 238 14.99 -9.72 -12.81
N VAL A 239 15.84 -10.72 -13.08
CA VAL A 239 15.42 -12.00 -13.69
C VAL A 239 14.41 -12.74 -12.83
N PHE A 240 14.59 -12.75 -11.51
CA PHE A 240 13.69 -13.42 -10.58
C PHE A 240 12.31 -12.75 -10.54
N GLU A 241 12.27 -11.42 -10.45
CA GLU A 241 11.02 -10.65 -10.51
C GLU A 241 10.30 -10.83 -11.85
N ARG A 242 11.04 -10.91 -12.96
CA ARG A 242 10.46 -11.19 -14.29
C ARG A 242 9.87 -12.59 -14.37
N ALA A 243 10.54 -13.59 -13.79
CA ALA A 243 10.03 -14.96 -13.72
C ALA A 243 8.75 -15.04 -12.86
N ASP A 244 8.71 -14.38 -11.70
CA ASP A 244 7.51 -14.30 -10.85
C ASP A 244 6.35 -13.62 -11.60
N ALA A 245 6.61 -12.51 -12.28
CA ALA A 245 5.60 -11.82 -13.08
C ALA A 245 5.06 -12.67 -14.24
N ALA A 246 5.92 -13.43 -14.93
CA ALA A 246 5.51 -14.36 -15.98
C ALA A 246 4.63 -15.50 -15.43
N LEU A 247 5.02 -16.07 -14.27
CA LEU A 247 4.23 -17.09 -13.59
C LEU A 247 2.87 -16.56 -13.15
N PHE A 248 2.81 -15.34 -12.62
CA PHE A 248 1.56 -14.65 -12.28
C PHE A 248 0.64 -14.51 -13.50
N ALA A 249 1.18 -14.03 -14.63
CA ALA A 249 0.41 -13.87 -15.87
C ALA A 249 -0.12 -15.20 -16.40
N LEU A 250 0.69 -16.27 -16.34
CA LEU A 250 0.28 -17.63 -16.74
C LEU A 250 -0.85 -18.15 -15.84
N ARG A 251 -0.71 -18.04 -14.51
CA ARG A 251 -1.75 -18.46 -13.56
C ARG A 251 -3.07 -17.73 -13.80
N ARG A 252 -3.02 -16.42 -14.05
CA ARG A 252 -4.22 -15.62 -14.35
C ARG A 252 -4.90 -16.12 -15.62
N ARG A 253 -4.15 -16.34 -16.70
CA ARG A 253 -4.67 -16.87 -17.97
C ARG A 253 -5.31 -18.25 -17.79
N LEU A 254 -4.67 -19.14 -17.04
CA LEU A 254 -5.20 -20.49 -16.77
C LEU A 254 -6.49 -20.44 -15.94
N SER A 255 -6.55 -19.57 -14.92
CA SER A 255 -7.77 -19.35 -14.13
C SER A 255 -8.93 -18.89 -15.02
N THR A 256 -8.68 -17.92 -15.90
CA THR A 256 -9.68 -17.41 -16.86
C THR A 256 -10.14 -18.51 -17.84
N ALA A 257 -9.21 -19.32 -18.35
CA ALA A 257 -9.51 -20.38 -19.32
C ALA A 257 -10.33 -21.55 -18.73
N LEU A 258 -10.15 -21.86 -17.45
CA LEU A 258 -10.83 -22.97 -16.76
C LEU A 258 -12.23 -22.59 -16.23
N GLY A 259 -12.81 -21.47 -16.67
CA GLY A 259 -14.13 -21.02 -16.19
C GLY A 259 -14.13 -20.55 -14.73
N GLY A 260 -12.95 -20.47 -14.10
CA GLY A 260 -12.76 -19.80 -12.82
C GLY A 260 -12.91 -18.32 -13.04
N ARG A 261 -14.15 -17.82 -12.93
CA ARG A 261 -14.58 -16.42 -12.99
C ARG A 261 -13.39 -15.47 -13.07
N ALA A 262 -13.01 -15.09 -14.28
CA ALA A 262 -12.12 -13.96 -14.48
C ALA A 262 -12.89 -12.74 -13.98
N ALA A 263 -12.67 -12.40 -12.71
CA ALA A 263 -13.16 -11.14 -12.19
C ALA A 263 -12.51 -10.04 -13.04
N ALA A 264 -13.35 -9.18 -13.60
CA ALA A 264 -12.92 -7.97 -14.25
C ALA A 264 -11.88 -7.25 -13.37
N PRO A 265 -10.92 -6.51 -13.96
CA PRO A 265 -10.22 -5.50 -13.19
C PRO A 265 -11.29 -4.62 -12.52
N VAL A 266 -11.14 -4.42 -11.21
CA VAL A 266 -11.74 -3.23 -10.58
C VAL A 266 -11.04 -2.03 -11.18
#